data_AF-A0A0V1ALN9-F1
#
_entry.id   AF-A0A0V1ALN9-F1
#
_cell.length_a   1.000
_cell.length_b   1.000
_cell.length_c   1.000
_cell.angle_alpha   90.00
_cell.angle_beta   90.00
_cell.angle_gamma   90.00
#
_symmetry.space_group_name_H-M   'P 1'
#
loop_
_entity.id
_entity.type
_entity.pdbx_description
1 polymer ?
#
loop_
_entity_poly.entity_id
_entity_poly.type
_entity_poly.pdbx_seq_one_letter_code
_entity_poly.pdbx_strand_id
1 'polypeptide(L)' 'MADATSDKSQMDNVQATVLGLSLPSSFEDGDFKRWLLHFEVCAEANGWSDTIKAKKLPTFLK' A
#
# COMPACT_ATOMS: atom_id res chain seq x y z
N MET A 1 -10.09 34.82 23.41
CA MET A 1 -8.92 33.94 23.29
C MET A 1 -9.32 32.59 23.86
N ALA A 2 -9.40 31.57 23.02
CA ALA A 2 -9.37 30.17 23.44
C ALA A 2 -8.78 29.38 22.28
N ASP A 3 -7.58 28.90 22.53
CA ASP A 3 -6.75 28.06 21.69
C ASP A 3 -7.40 26.67 21.55
N ALA A 4 -7.66 26.24 20.31
CA ALA A 4 -8.13 24.89 20.02
C ALA A 4 -6.94 24.04 19.59
N THR A 5 -6.35 23.38 20.59
CA THR A 5 -5.30 22.39 20.41
C THR A 5 -5.90 21.06 19.93
N SER A 6 -5.14 20.38 19.05
CA SER A 6 -5.12 18.93 18.82
C SER A 6 -6.39 18.23 18.33
N ASP A 7 -6.32 17.65 17.14
CA ASP A 7 -6.31 16.17 17.12
C ASP A 7 -5.53 15.63 15.91
N LYS A 8 -4.48 14.88 16.25
CA LYS A 8 -3.58 14.18 15.35
C LYS A 8 -4.39 13.13 14.62
N SER A 9 -4.52 13.26 13.29
CA SER A 9 -5.02 12.20 12.41
C SER A 9 -4.12 10.97 12.57
N GLN A 10 -4.47 10.13 13.54
CA GLN A 10 -4.01 8.76 13.65
C GLN A 10 -4.66 8.05 12.48
N MET A 11 -3.88 7.84 11.41
CA MET A 11 -4.20 6.84 10.42
C MET A 11 -4.35 5.52 11.17
N ASP A 12 -5.61 5.09 11.21
CA ASP A 12 -6.09 3.79 11.60
C ASP A 12 -5.06 2.72 11.28
N ASN A 13 -4.52 2.14 12.35
CA ASN A 13 -3.75 0.92 12.34
C ASN A 13 -4.68 -0.18 11.78
N VAL A 14 -4.67 -0.36 10.46
CA VAL A 14 -5.33 -1.48 9.79
C VAL A 14 -4.59 -2.72 10.25
N GLN A 15 -5.18 -3.38 11.24
CA GLN A 15 -4.81 -4.71 11.68
C GLN A 15 -4.98 -5.66 10.48
N ALA A 16 -3.89 -5.86 9.73
CA ALA A 16 -3.81 -6.91 8.73
C ALA A 16 -3.88 -8.24 9.48
N THR A 17 -5.07 -8.82 9.51
CA THR A 17 -5.31 -10.21 9.90
C THR A 17 -4.28 -11.09 9.22
N VAL A 18 -3.58 -11.90 10.02
CA VAL A 18 -2.55 -12.86 9.62
C VAL A 18 -3.15 -13.91 8.67
N LEU A 19 -3.23 -13.54 7.39
CA LEU A 19 -3.48 -14.40 6.23
C LEU A 19 -2.57 -13.90 5.10
N GLY A 20 -1.25 -13.96 5.27
CA GLY A 20 -0.28 -13.73 4.19
C GLY A 20 -0.40 -12.40 3.41
N LEU A 21 -1.02 -11.36 3.99
CA LEU A 21 -1.26 -10.06 3.34
C LEU A 21 0.02 -9.23 3.31
N SER A 22 0.99 -9.58 2.47
CA SER A 22 2.16 -8.72 2.22
C SER A 22 1.75 -7.58 1.30
N LEU A 23 1.94 -6.32 1.73
CA LEU A 23 1.73 -5.15 0.86
C LEU A 23 2.98 -4.88 0.02
N PRO A 24 2.84 -4.48 -1.26
CA PRO A 24 3.97 -4.01 -2.05
C PRO A 24 4.64 -2.80 -1.41
N SER A 25 5.96 -2.67 -1.56
CA SER A 25 6.64 -1.41 -1.29
C SER A 25 6.33 -0.37 -2.36
N SER A 26 6.36 0.93 -2.03
CA SER A 26 6.37 1.99 -3.03
C SER A 26 7.61 1.90 -3.92
N PHE A 27 7.49 2.32 -5.17
CA PHE A 27 8.60 2.53 -6.09
C PHE A 27 9.26 3.87 -5.75
N GLU A 28 10.56 3.84 -5.46
CA GLU A 28 11.35 5.04 -5.18
C GLU A 28 12.30 5.36 -6.35
N ASP A 29 13.13 4.39 -6.76
CA ASP A 29 14.03 4.45 -7.91
C ASP A 29 14.63 3.05 -8.17
N GLY A 30 15.30 2.85 -9.30
CA GLY A 30 16.09 1.65 -9.60
C GLY A 30 15.40 0.64 -10.53
N ASP A 31 15.54 -0.65 -10.23
CA ASP A 31 15.06 -1.72 -11.11
C ASP A 31 13.53 -1.86 -11.05
N PHE A 32 12.86 -1.12 -11.93
CA PHE A 32 11.41 -1.13 -12.07
C PHE A 32 10.85 -2.54 -12.33
N LYS A 33 11.56 -3.41 -13.06
CA LYS A 33 11.08 -4.77 -13.35
C LYS A 33 11.05 -5.64 -12.10
N ARG A 34 12.08 -5.52 -11.24
CA ARG A 34 12.09 -6.22 -9.94
C ARG A 34 10.99 -5.72 -9.02
N TRP A 35 10.78 -4.40 -8.97
CA TRP A 35 9.70 -3.82 -8.20
C TRP A 35 8.33 -4.31 -8.69
N LEU A 36 8.10 -4.30 -10.02
CA LEU A 36 6.84 -4.76 -10.59
C LEU A 36 6.57 -6.25 -10.29
N LEU A 37 7.61 -7.09 -10.36
CA LEU A 37 7.50 -8.50 -9.97
C LEU A 37 7.09 -8.65 -8.50
N HIS A 38 7.67 -7.85 -7.60
CA HIS A 38 7.30 -7.86 -6.20
C HIS A 38 5.85 -7.40 -5.98
N PHE A 39 5.41 -6.36 -6.70
CA PHE A 39 4.02 -5.92 -6.71
C PHE A 39 3.06 -7.04 -7.12
N GLU A 40 3.38 -7.78 -8.19
CA GLU A 40 2.54 -8.89 -8.65
C GLU A 40 2.45 -10.03 -7.64
N VAL A 41 3.57 -10.43 -7.02
CA VAL A 41 3.58 -11.46 -5.96
C VAL A 41 2.70 -11.04 -4.78
N CYS A 42 2.81 -9.79 -4.34
CA CYS A 42 1.93 -9.27 -3.31
C CYS A 42 0.48 -9.23 -3.78
N ALA A 43 0.19 -8.79 -5.00
CA ALA A 43 -1.16 -8.74 -5.53
C ALA A 43 -1.82 -10.14 -5.57
N GLU A 44 -1.08 -11.17 -5.99
CA GLU A 44 -1.53 -12.56 -5.97
C GLU A 44 -1.80 -13.06 -4.54
N ALA A 45 -0.88 -12.82 -3.61
CA ALA A 45 -1.04 -13.20 -2.20
C ALA A 45 -2.25 -12.53 -1.54
N ASN A 46 -2.59 -11.32 -1.96
CA ASN A 46 -3.78 -10.60 -1.49
C ASN A 46 -5.05 -10.91 -2.31
N GLY A 47 -5.00 -11.78 -3.32
CA GLY A 47 -6.13 -12.10 -4.18
C GLY A 47 -6.66 -10.92 -5.00
N TRP A 48 -5.78 -9.99 -5.39
CA TRP A 48 -6.16 -8.82 -6.19
C TRP A 48 -6.47 -9.23 -7.63
N SER A 49 -7.66 -8.88 -8.09
CA SER A 49 -8.01 -8.93 -9.52
C SER A 49 -7.31 -7.81 -10.30
N ASP A 50 -7.26 -7.93 -11.63
CA ASP A 50 -6.63 -6.92 -12.49
C ASP A 50 -7.21 -5.52 -12.29
N THR A 51 -8.51 -5.43 -12.02
CA THR A 51 -9.17 -4.15 -11.71
C THR A 51 -8.68 -3.56 -10.39
N ILE A 52 -8.41 -4.39 -9.38
CA ILE A 52 -7.87 -3.94 -8.09
C ILE A 52 -6.40 -3.55 -8.27
N LYS A 53 -5.60 -4.37 -8.98
CA LYS A 53 -4.21 -4.07 -9.32
C LYS A 53 -4.10 -2.70 -10.00
N ALA A 54 -4.90 -2.45 -11.03
CA ALA A 54 -4.90 -1.18 -11.76
C ALA A 54 -5.28 0.03 -10.89
N LYS A 55 -6.18 -0.14 -9.91
CA LYS A 55 -6.55 0.93 -8.97
C LYS A 55 -5.48 1.18 -7.90
N LYS A 56 -4.75 0.14 -7.50
CA LYS A 56 -3.71 0.21 -6.47
C LYS A 56 -2.36 0.63 -7.02
N LEU A 57 -2.05 0.29 -8.27
CA LEU A 57 -0.76 0.59 -8.88
C LEU A 57 -0.34 2.08 -8.75
N PRO A 58 -1.22 3.07 -9.01
CA PRO A 58 -0.86 4.48 -8.85
C PRO A 58 -0.49 4.88 -7.42
N THR A 59 -0.96 4.17 -6.39
CA THR A 59 -0.63 4.51 -4.99
C THR A 59 0.77 4.05 -4.58
N PHE A 60 1.38 3.16 -5.36
CA PHE A 60 2.72 2.66 -5.11
C PHE A 60 3.75 3.25 -6.08
N LEU A 61 3.33 4.07 -7.05
CA LEU A 61 4.21 4.85 -7.92
C LEU A 61 4.25 6.28 -7.37
N LYS A 62 5.35 6.70 -6.77
CA LYS A 62 5.52 8.07 -6.27
C LYS A 62 5.75 9.07 -7.40
#